data_AF-A0A2Z4J7K3-F1
#
_entry.id   AF-A0A2Z4J7K3-F1
#
_cell.length_a   1.000
_cell.length_b   1.000
_cell.length_c   1.000
_cell.angle_alpha   90.00
_cell.angle_beta   90.00
_cell.angle_gamma   90.00
#
_symmetry.space_group_name_H-M   'P 1'
#
loop_
_entity.id
_entity.type
_entity.pdbx_description
1 polymer ?
#
loop_
_entity_poly.entity_id
_entity_poly.type
_entity_poly.pdbx_seq_one_letter_code
_entity_poly.pdbx_strand_id
1 'polypeptide(L)'
;MRRWITWSVTAALVLGVAGWIAEPYVRDWVLVRGACDGALPGDAVRQLARNGSHFTEAESVTHEKLGEYGCVVTFEGDDVDHEMLLRAEAYTRRDQQDREFLSTFREEGFAPQAALPEGLPGFVDGFGALQFVVPCPELGEDDDGRPRRMLVRTSFGRDALWGHPAVYETAVAVVNSASDRLGCGAEKLTAPEVDAGPQAPTDDPETVPLTGAGGTGCGWAARAGLPRPQQWRLADGTNDAAPTGRCELFSQGSAEDEDAGRVTLAAWYGDWSNRLTHDDNGRKRSLTATAKCAGEAANFALGADEIPGVGRAEQRALLKAFAEDQVRRRDCSDLRMTG
;
A
#
# COMPACT_ATOMS: atom_id res chain seq x y z
N MET A 1 0.70 8.93 -68.79
CA MET A 1 1.00 7.64 -68.11
C MET A 1 2.15 7.75 -67.11
N ARG A 2 3.35 8.21 -67.50
CA ARG A 2 4.54 8.23 -66.63
C ARG A 2 4.39 9.02 -65.31
N ARG A 3 3.68 10.16 -65.34
CA ARG A 3 3.37 10.99 -64.14
C ARG A 3 2.45 10.27 -63.14
N TRP A 4 1.34 9.68 -63.60
CA TRP A 4 0.39 8.99 -62.71
C TRP A 4 1.04 7.83 -61.95
N ILE A 5 1.91 7.08 -62.61
CA ILE A 5 2.67 5.99 -61.97
C ILE A 5 3.61 6.54 -60.88
N THR A 6 4.23 7.71 -61.09
CA THR A 6 5.10 8.33 -60.07
C THR A 6 4.28 8.79 -58.86
N TRP A 7 3.12 9.42 -59.08
CA TRP A 7 2.24 9.85 -57.99
C TRP A 7 1.72 8.67 -57.16
N SER A 8 1.33 7.56 -57.82
CA SER A 8 0.88 6.35 -57.12
C SER A 8 1.99 5.69 -56.31
N VAL A 9 3.22 5.61 -56.85
CA VAL A 9 4.38 5.05 -56.13
C VAL A 9 4.75 5.93 -54.94
N THR A 10 4.78 7.26 -55.08
CA THR A 10 5.05 8.18 -53.98
C THR A 10 3.98 8.11 -52.90
N ALA A 11 2.70 8.05 -53.27
CA ALA A 11 1.60 7.89 -52.32
C ALA A 11 1.69 6.56 -51.55
N ALA A 12 1.99 5.46 -52.24
CA ALA A 12 2.18 4.16 -51.59
C ALA A 12 3.38 4.16 -50.63
N LEU A 13 4.48 4.83 -51.00
CA LEU A 13 5.66 4.98 -50.13
C LEU A 13 5.35 5.83 -48.90
N VAL A 14 4.65 6.95 -49.07
CA VAL A 14 4.25 7.82 -47.95
C VAL A 14 3.27 7.11 -47.02
N LEU A 15 2.28 6.40 -47.56
CA LEU A 15 1.34 5.61 -46.74
C LEU A 15 2.03 4.44 -46.06
N GLY A 16 3.00 3.79 -46.71
CA GLY A 16 3.80 2.73 -46.10
C GLY A 16 4.67 3.23 -44.95
N VAL A 17 5.36 4.36 -45.13
CA VAL A 17 6.18 5.00 -44.08
C VAL A 17 5.29 5.53 -42.94
N ALA A 18 4.18 6.19 -43.26
CA ALA A 18 3.24 6.67 -42.25
C ALA A 18 2.58 5.52 -41.47
N GLY A 19 2.23 4.43 -42.15
CA GLY A 19 1.72 3.21 -41.51
C GLY A 19 2.73 2.58 -40.58
N TRP A 20 3.99 2.46 -41.01
CA TRP A 20 5.09 1.92 -40.20
C TRP A 20 5.39 2.79 -38.96
N ILE A 21 5.34 4.12 -39.09
CA ILE A 21 5.51 5.03 -37.96
C ILE A 21 4.31 4.97 -36.99
N ALA A 22 3.09 4.76 -37.49
CA ALA A 22 1.87 4.75 -36.67
C ALA A 22 1.59 3.39 -36.00
N GLU A 23 2.10 2.29 -36.55
CA GLU A 23 1.90 0.92 -36.06
C GLU A 23 2.19 0.74 -34.55
N PRO A 24 3.33 1.18 -33.99
CA PRO A 24 3.60 1.02 -32.56
C PRO A 24 2.59 1.79 -31.70
N TYR A 25 2.19 2.99 -32.09
CA TYR A 25 1.20 3.79 -31.35
C TYR A 25 -0.20 3.17 -31.37
N VAL A 26 -0.61 2.56 -32.49
CA VAL A 26 -1.88 1.84 -32.57
C VAL A 26 -1.85 0.58 -31.70
N ARG A 27 -0.73 -0.15 -31.72
CA ARG A 27 -0.54 -1.33 -30.87
C ARG A 27 -0.57 -0.97 -29.39
N ASP A 28 0.14 0.07 -28.98
CA ASP A 28 0.10 0.61 -27.61
C ASP A 28 -1.31 1.00 -27.19
N TRP A 29 -2.02 1.70 -28.06
CA TRP A 29 -3.38 2.14 -27.77
C TRP A 29 -4.35 0.97 -27.58
N VAL A 30 -4.25 -0.07 -28.42
CA VAL A 30 -5.07 -1.28 -28.28
C VAL A 30 -4.70 -2.05 -27.01
N LEU A 31 -3.39 -2.22 -26.74
CA LEU A 31 -2.90 -2.93 -25.57
C LEU A 31 -3.36 -2.27 -24.27
N VAL A 32 -3.12 -0.96 -24.11
CA VAL A 32 -3.51 -0.23 -22.89
C VAL A 32 -5.02 -0.25 -22.68
N ARG A 33 -5.81 -0.16 -23.76
CA ARG A 33 -7.28 -0.20 -23.67
C ARG A 33 -7.83 -1.57 -23.27
N GLY A 34 -7.11 -2.65 -23.56
CA GLY A 34 -7.48 -4.01 -23.17
C GLY A 34 -6.82 -4.48 -21.87
N ALA A 35 -5.72 -3.85 -21.46
CA ALA A 35 -4.91 -4.23 -20.31
C ALA A 35 -5.71 -4.18 -19.00
N CYS A 36 -5.45 -5.16 -18.12
CA CYS A 36 -6.19 -5.37 -16.88
C CYS A 36 -7.71 -5.30 -17.10
N ASP A 37 -8.19 -6.00 -18.13
CA ASP A 37 -9.61 -6.06 -18.49
C ASP A 37 -10.23 -4.70 -18.86
N GLY A 38 -9.40 -3.80 -19.39
CA GLY A 38 -9.76 -2.44 -19.79
C GLY A 38 -9.91 -1.47 -18.62
N ALA A 39 -9.36 -1.81 -17.45
CA ALA A 39 -9.42 -0.97 -16.26
C ALA A 39 -8.47 0.24 -16.31
N LEU A 40 -7.38 0.13 -17.07
CA LEU A 40 -6.28 1.07 -16.93
C LEU A 40 -6.60 2.46 -17.53
N PRO A 41 -6.37 3.55 -16.76
CA PRO A 41 -6.53 4.91 -17.27
C PRO A 41 -5.40 5.20 -18.26
N GLY A 42 -5.74 5.35 -19.54
CA GLY A 42 -4.75 5.46 -20.62
C GLY A 42 -3.76 6.62 -20.46
N ASP A 43 -4.22 7.78 -19.94
CA ASP A 43 -3.35 8.94 -19.73
C ASP A 43 -2.44 8.77 -18.51
N ALA A 44 -2.92 8.14 -17.44
CA ALA A 44 -2.11 7.80 -16.27
C ALA A 44 -1.01 6.78 -16.64
N VAL A 45 -1.39 5.71 -17.34
CA VAL A 45 -0.45 4.66 -17.75
C VAL A 45 0.64 5.18 -18.68
N ARG A 46 0.33 6.13 -19.57
CA ARG A 46 1.36 6.78 -20.40
C ARG A 46 2.34 7.64 -19.61
N GLN A 47 1.89 8.27 -18.52
CA GLN A 47 2.76 9.05 -17.64
C GLN A 47 3.71 8.16 -16.83
N LEU A 48 3.30 6.91 -16.55
CA LEU A 48 4.12 5.90 -15.88
C LEU A 48 5.12 5.21 -16.82
N ALA A 49 4.83 5.19 -18.11
CA ALA A 49 5.75 4.64 -19.11
C ALA A 49 6.99 5.55 -19.27
N ARG A 50 8.16 4.94 -19.48
CA ARG A 50 9.37 5.70 -19.83
C ARG A 50 9.12 6.43 -21.17
N ASN A 51 9.60 7.67 -21.27
CA ASN A 51 9.45 8.47 -22.49
C ASN A 51 9.98 7.72 -23.72
N GLY A 52 9.08 7.35 -24.64
CA GLY A 52 9.42 6.65 -25.88
C GLY A 52 9.47 5.12 -25.78
N SER A 53 9.09 4.51 -24.65
CA SER A 53 8.90 3.06 -24.58
C SER A 53 7.51 2.65 -25.07
N HIS A 54 7.44 1.47 -25.68
CA HIS A 54 6.20 0.87 -26.19
C HIS A 54 5.75 -0.30 -25.31
N PHE A 55 4.45 -0.52 -25.24
CA PHE A 55 3.86 -1.63 -24.49
C PHE A 55 4.07 -2.93 -25.26
N THR A 56 4.60 -3.94 -24.58
CA THR A 56 4.89 -5.24 -25.21
C THR A 56 3.79 -6.24 -24.96
N GLU A 57 3.32 -6.31 -23.71
CA GLU A 57 2.39 -7.33 -23.26
C GLU A 57 1.51 -6.81 -22.13
N ALA A 58 0.25 -7.28 -22.13
CA ALA A 58 -0.67 -7.13 -21.04
C ALA A 58 -1.45 -8.44 -20.89
N GLU A 59 -1.33 -9.09 -19.74
CA GLU A 59 -2.03 -10.32 -19.41
C GLU A 59 -2.92 -10.07 -18.20
N SER A 60 -4.17 -10.56 -18.25
CA SER A 60 -5.01 -10.67 -17.07
C SER A 60 -5.59 -12.07 -16.95
N VAL A 61 -5.66 -12.55 -15.71
CA VAL A 61 -6.25 -13.85 -15.38
C VAL A 61 -7.22 -13.67 -14.22
N THR A 62 -8.39 -14.27 -14.34
CA THR A 62 -9.39 -14.28 -13.27
C THR A 62 -9.80 -15.70 -12.97
N HIS A 63 -9.72 -16.08 -11.70
CA HIS A 63 -10.22 -17.34 -11.18
C HIS A 63 -11.30 -17.04 -10.13
N GLU A 64 -12.52 -16.71 -10.57
CA GLU A 64 -13.64 -16.35 -9.68
C GLU A 64 -13.88 -17.38 -8.58
N LYS A 65 -13.83 -18.68 -8.92
CA LYS A 65 -14.00 -19.76 -7.94
C LYS A 65 -12.91 -19.77 -6.87
N LEU A 66 -11.70 -19.35 -7.22
CA LEU A 66 -10.58 -19.23 -6.30
C LEU A 66 -10.53 -17.85 -5.63
N GLY A 67 -11.34 -16.89 -6.07
CA GLY A 67 -11.32 -15.52 -5.55
C GLY A 67 -10.05 -14.77 -5.93
N GLU A 68 -9.46 -15.09 -7.09
CA GLU A 68 -8.16 -14.56 -7.52
C GLU A 68 -8.29 -13.74 -8.80
N TYR A 69 -7.60 -12.61 -8.83
CA TYR A 69 -7.40 -11.79 -10.01
C TYR A 69 -5.91 -11.45 -10.14
N GLY A 70 -5.37 -11.57 -11.34
CA GLY A 70 -4.01 -11.16 -11.67
C GLY A 70 -4.00 -10.27 -12.90
N CYS A 71 -3.19 -9.22 -12.88
CA CYS A 71 -2.86 -8.45 -14.08
C CYS A 71 -1.36 -8.13 -14.11
N VAL A 72 -0.74 -8.27 -15.28
CA VAL A 72 0.64 -7.85 -15.53
C VAL A 72 0.69 -7.03 -16.80
N VAL A 73 1.39 -5.90 -16.75
CA VAL A 73 1.66 -5.04 -17.91
C VAL A 73 3.16 -4.78 -18.00
N THR A 74 3.72 -4.95 -19.18
CA THR A 74 5.14 -4.76 -19.47
C THR A 74 5.38 -3.82 -20.65
N PHE A 75 6.55 -3.18 -20.66
CA PHE A 75 7.04 -2.39 -21.79
C PHE A 75 8.39 -2.92 -22.29
N GLU A 76 8.82 -2.42 -23.44
CA GLU A 76 10.13 -2.72 -24.03
C GLU A 76 11.27 -2.34 -23.06
N GLY A 77 12.06 -3.31 -22.61
CA GLY A 77 13.31 -3.12 -21.87
C GLY A 77 14.55 -3.25 -22.77
N ASP A 78 15.73 -3.34 -22.17
CA ASP A 78 16.96 -3.69 -22.89
C ASP A 78 16.81 -5.08 -23.58
N ASP A 79 17.48 -5.29 -24.72
CA ASP A 79 17.31 -6.35 -25.76
C ASP A 79 17.00 -7.82 -25.33
N VAL A 80 17.02 -8.15 -24.04
CA VAL A 80 16.81 -9.50 -23.49
C VAL A 80 15.74 -9.60 -22.40
N ASP A 81 15.23 -8.51 -21.81
CA ASP A 81 14.25 -8.53 -20.72
C ASP A 81 13.11 -7.50 -20.93
N HIS A 82 11.86 -7.94 -20.78
CA HIS A 82 10.70 -7.04 -20.69
C HIS A 82 10.67 -6.35 -19.33
N GLU A 83 10.51 -5.03 -19.29
CA GLU A 83 10.40 -4.28 -18.03
C GLU A 83 8.95 -4.24 -17.54
N MET A 84 8.75 -4.60 -16.27
CA MET A 84 7.43 -4.64 -15.64
C MET A 84 6.98 -3.22 -15.28
N LEU A 85 5.86 -2.78 -15.87
CA LEU A 85 5.21 -1.52 -15.51
C LEU A 85 4.37 -1.68 -14.26
N LEU A 86 3.49 -2.68 -14.29
CA LEU A 86 2.46 -2.94 -13.29
C LEU A 86 2.31 -4.45 -13.13
N ARG A 87 2.27 -4.89 -11.88
CA ARG A 87 1.75 -6.20 -11.47
C ARG A 87 0.70 -5.98 -10.40
N ALA A 88 -0.48 -6.52 -10.60
CA ALA A 88 -1.56 -6.49 -9.65
C ALA A 88 -2.06 -7.89 -9.35
N GLU A 89 -2.28 -8.16 -8.07
CA GLU A 89 -2.80 -9.42 -7.56
C GLU A 89 -3.92 -9.10 -6.56
N ALA A 90 -5.08 -9.72 -6.72
CA ALA A 90 -6.19 -9.56 -5.79
C ALA A 90 -6.71 -10.90 -5.29
N TYR A 91 -7.09 -10.93 -4.01
CA TYR A 91 -7.48 -12.12 -3.28
C TYR A 91 -8.71 -11.85 -2.40
N THR A 92 -9.78 -12.61 -2.58
CA THR A 92 -10.97 -12.56 -1.68
C THR A 92 -10.99 -13.70 -0.65
N ARG A 93 -10.06 -14.67 -0.77
CA ARG A 93 -9.93 -15.76 0.18
C ARG A 93 -8.90 -15.44 1.26
N ARG A 94 -9.24 -15.82 2.49
CA ARG A 94 -8.49 -15.45 3.69
C ARG A 94 -7.10 -16.09 3.76
N ASP A 95 -6.97 -17.35 3.36
CA ASP A 95 -5.68 -18.05 3.33
C ASP A 95 -4.65 -17.37 2.42
N GLN A 96 -5.12 -16.77 1.33
CA GLN A 96 -4.27 -16.04 0.40
C GLN A 96 -3.90 -14.66 0.95
N GLN A 97 -4.86 -13.96 1.56
CA GLN A 97 -4.60 -12.70 2.25
C GLN A 97 -3.58 -12.88 3.38
N ASP A 98 -3.76 -13.92 4.20
CA ASP A 98 -2.86 -14.26 5.28
C ASP A 98 -1.45 -14.59 4.76
N ARG A 99 -1.36 -15.30 3.63
CA ARG A 99 -0.07 -15.59 2.96
C ARG A 99 0.62 -14.32 2.45
N GLU A 100 -0.12 -13.38 1.88
CA GLU A 100 0.46 -12.10 1.45
C GLU A 100 0.88 -11.24 2.64
N PHE A 101 0.11 -11.24 3.73
CA PHE A 101 0.56 -10.57 4.95
C PHE A 101 1.74 -11.29 5.62
N LEU A 102 1.87 -12.61 5.47
CA LEU A 102 3.08 -13.35 5.89
C LEU A 102 4.32 -12.86 5.14
N SER A 103 4.22 -12.59 3.83
CA SER A 103 5.34 -12.08 3.03
C SER A 103 5.61 -10.59 3.27
N THR A 104 4.57 -9.81 3.60
CA THR A 104 4.67 -8.37 3.83
C THR A 104 5.26 -8.03 5.20
N PHE A 105 4.93 -8.81 6.23
CA PHE A 105 5.42 -8.64 7.60
C PHE A 105 6.33 -9.82 7.98
N ARG A 106 7.55 -9.81 7.43
CA ARG A 106 8.59 -10.86 7.60
C ARG A 106 9.44 -10.72 8.86
N GLU A 107 9.43 -9.55 9.46
CA GLU A 107 9.95 -9.27 10.82
C GLU A 107 8.76 -9.28 11.79
N GLU A 108 8.97 -9.15 13.10
CA GLU A 108 7.95 -9.14 14.19
C GLU A 108 6.75 -8.16 14.00
N GLY A 109 6.65 -7.50 12.85
CA GLY A 109 5.55 -6.66 12.39
C GLY A 109 6.00 -5.26 11.99
N PHE A 110 7.27 -4.90 12.24
CA PHE A 110 7.76 -3.51 12.17
C PHE A 110 8.48 -3.13 10.89
N ALA A 111 8.36 -3.93 9.83
CA ALA A 111 8.82 -3.51 8.52
C ALA A 111 8.30 -2.09 8.21
N PRO A 112 9.12 -1.19 7.63
CA PRO A 112 8.68 0.16 7.28
C PRO A 112 7.42 0.14 6.41
N GLN A 113 6.48 1.03 6.72
CA GLN A 113 5.20 1.18 6.02
C GLN A 113 4.80 2.64 5.97
N ALA A 114 4.12 3.03 4.91
CA ALA A 114 3.46 4.32 4.80
C ALA A 114 1.95 4.15 4.65
N ALA A 115 1.18 4.97 5.36
CA ALA A 115 -0.26 5.02 5.15
C ALA A 115 -0.57 5.59 3.76
N LEU A 116 -1.61 5.06 3.09
CA LEU A 116 -2.11 5.70 1.87
C LEU A 116 -2.79 7.04 2.21
N PRO A 117 -2.71 8.05 1.32
CA PRO A 117 -3.30 9.36 1.56
C PRO A 117 -4.83 9.33 1.51
N GLU A 118 -5.45 10.41 1.99
CA GLU A 118 -6.89 10.71 1.89
C GLU A 118 -7.83 9.59 2.39
N GLY A 119 -7.37 8.78 3.34
CA GLY A 119 -8.19 7.73 3.93
C GLY A 119 -8.39 6.51 3.03
N LEU A 120 -7.57 6.34 1.98
CA LEU A 120 -7.59 5.12 1.18
C LEU A 120 -7.33 3.88 2.07
N PRO A 121 -8.08 2.78 1.91
CA PRO A 121 -8.07 1.66 2.86
C PRO A 121 -6.87 0.73 2.62
N GLY A 122 -5.66 1.22 2.89
CA GLY A 122 -4.45 0.50 2.56
C GLY A 122 -3.16 1.18 3.02
N PHE A 123 -2.03 0.59 2.63
CA PHE A 123 -0.69 1.06 2.97
C PHE A 123 0.31 0.74 1.84
N VAL A 124 1.45 1.41 1.87
CA VAL A 124 2.63 1.07 1.06
C VAL A 124 3.54 0.19 1.91
N ASP A 125 3.88 -1.00 1.43
CA ASP A 125 4.79 -1.91 2.14
C ASP A 125 6.27 -1.58 1.90
N GLY A 126 7.17 -2.20 2.67
CA GLY A 126 8.61 -1.96 2.56
C GLY A 126 9.24 -2.34 1.22
N PHE A 127 8.50 -3.02 0.32
CA PHE A 127 8.91 -3.28 -1.06
C PHE A 127 8.38 -2.22 -2.05
N GLY A 128 7.62 -1.25 -1.54
CA GLY A 128 6.97 -0.20 -2.32
C GLY A 128 5.67 -0.63 -2.98
N ALA A 129 5.13 -1.82 -2.67
CA ALA A 129 3.84 -2.22 -3.21
C ALA A 129 2.70 -1.54 -2.44
N LEU A 130 1.68 -1.07 -3.16
CA LEU A 130 0.47 -0.53 -2.56
C LEU A 130 -0.49 -1.69 -2.28
N GLN A 131 -0.87 -1.84 -1.02
CA GLN A 131 -1.73 -2.89 -0.49
C GLN A 131 -3.07 -2.27 -0.09
N PHE A 132 -4.16 -2.66 -0.74
CA PHE A 132 -5.53 -2.20 -0.45
C PHE A 132 -6.33 -3.33 0.18
N VAL A 133 -7.04 -3.06 1.27
CA VAL A 133 -7.96 -4.01 1.91
C VAL A 133 -9.35 -3.39 1.95
N VAL A 134 -10.25 -3.88 1.10
CA VAL A 134 -11.61 -3.36 0.98
C VAL A 134 -12.64 -4.39 1.46
N PRO A 135 -13.76 -3.95 2.07
CA PRO A 135 -14.87 -4.84 2.39
C PRO A 135 -15.55 -5.37 1.11
N CYS A 136 -15.97 -6.64 1.14
CA CYS A 136 -16.71 -7.29 0.06
C CYS A 136 -18.12 -7.69 0.50
N PRO A 137 -19.08 -6.76 0.55
CA PRO A 137 -20.43 -7.03 1.06
C PRO A 137 -21.18 -8.08 0.25
N GLU A 138 -20.98 -8.14 -1.07
CA GLU A 138 -21.70 -9.08 -1.96
C GLU A 138 -21.21 -10.53 -1.81
N LEU A 139 -20.03 -10.73 -1.22
CA LEU A 139 -19.52 -12.06 -0.89
C LEU A 139 -20.03 -12.57 0.47
N GLY A 140 -20.72 -11.72 1.24
CA GLY A 140 -21.25 -12.05 2.56
C GLY A 140 -20.17 -12.36 3.59
N GLU A 141 -20.38 -13.41 4.36
CA GLU A 141 -19.49 -13.82 5.44
C GLU A 141 -18.61 -15.02 5.05
N ASP A 142 -17.50 -15.20 5.75
CA ASP A 142 -16.69 -16.42 5.69
C ASP A 142 -17.24 -17.53 6.61
N ASP A 143 -16.57 -18.68 6.64
CA ASP A 143 -17.03 -19.85 7.40
C ASP A 143 -17.04 -19.62 8.93
N ASP A 144 -16.38 -18.56 9.42
CA ASP A 144 -16.38 -18.15 10.82
C ASP A 144 -17.38 -17.01 11.10
N GLY A 145 -18.23 -16.66 10.13
CA GLY A 145 -19.25 -15.62 10.24
C GLY A 145 -18.69 -14.19 10.18
N ARG A 146 -17.52 -14.00 9.58
CA ARG A 146 -16.89 -12.66 9.47
C ARG A 146 -17.12 -12.06 8.09
N PRO A 147 -17.27 -10.72 7.97
CA PRO A 147 -17.37 -10.07 6.67
C PRO A 147 -16.17 -10.37 5.78
N ARG A 148 -16.43 -10.78 4.54
CA ARG A 148 -15.36 -11.00 3.57
C ARG A 148 -14.73 -9.68 3.13
N ARG A 149 -13.46 -9.75 2.77
CA ARG A 149 -12.65 -8.63 2.28
C ARG A 149 -11.88 -9.04 1.04
N MET A 150 -11.41 -8.07 0.28
CA MET A 150 -10.48 -8.26 -0.82
C MET A 150 -9.19 -7.54 -0.48
N LEU A 151 -8.07 -8.26 -0.56
CA LEU A 151 -6.73 -7.67 -0.60
C LEU A 151 -6.36 -7.46 -2.06
N VAL A 152 -5.88 -6.29 -2.41
CA VAL A 152 -5.26 -6.01 -3.72
C VAL A 152 -3.86 -5.49 -3.49
N ARG A 153 -2.88 -6.20 -4.04
CA ARG A 153 -1.47 -5.80 -4.05
C ARG A 153 -1.13 -5.28 -5.44
N THR A 154 -0.61 -4.07 -5.51
CA THR A 154 -0.12 -3.47 -6.77
C THR A 154 1.36 -3.12 -6.64
N SER A 155 2.17 -3.60 -7.56
CA SER A 155 3.60 -3.31 -7.68
C SER A 155 3.86 -2.62 -9.00
N PHE A 156 4.75 -1.64 -8.99
CA PHE A 156 5.14 -0.91 -10.19
C PHE A 156 6.62 -1.10 -10.47
N GLY A 157 7.03 -0.95 -11.72
CA GLY A 157 8.44 -0.82 -12.08
C GLY A 157 9.11 0.32 -11.31
N ARG A 158 10.40 0.20 -11.00
CA ARG A 158 11.12 1.16 -10.13
C ARG A 158 10.98 2.61 -10.60
N ASP A 159 11.02 2.84 -11.91
CA ASP A 159 10.92 4.18 -12.50
C ASP A 159 9.48 4.72 -12.55
N ALA A 160 8.49 3.82 -12.55
CA ALA A 160 7.08 4.19 -12.54
C ALA A 160 6.56 4.47 -11.12
N LEU A 161 7.15 3.82 -10.11
CA LEU A 161 6.61 3.78 -8.75
C LEU A 161 6.70 5.11 -8.00
N TRP A 162 7.79 5.87 -8.19
CA TRP A 162 8.09 7.04 -7.35
C TRP A 162 7.86 8.35 -8.08
N GLY A 163 7.18 9.28 -7.39
CA GLY A 163 7.11 10.69 -7.82
C GLY A 163 6.02 11.04 -8.83
N HIS A 164 5.16 10.10 -9.27
CA HIS A 164 4.03 10.41 -10.16
C HIS A 164 2.67 10.08 -9.53
N PRO A 165 1.72 11.03 -9.44
CA PRO A 165 0.37 10.76 -8.89
C PRO A 165 -0.43 9.71 -9.70
N ALA A 166 -0.06 9.51 -10.97
CA ALA A 166 -0.63 8.50 -11.86
C ALA A 166 -0.53 7.06 -11.29
N VAL A 167 0.38 6.79 -10.35
CA VAL A 167 0.47 5.51 -9.64
C VAL A 167 -0.81 5.23 -8.86
N TYR A 168 -1.32 6.22 -8.13
CA TYR A 168 -2.56 6.06 -7.37
C TYR A 168 -3.78 5.90 -8.27
N GLU A 169 -3.88 6.68 -9.35
CA GLU A 169 -4.94 6.55 -10.34
C GLU A 169 -4.98 5.14 -10.94
N THR A 170 -3.81 4.62 -11.30
CA THR A 170 -3.67 3.29 -11.88
C THR A 170 -4.02 2.20 -10.86
N ALA A 171 -3.49 2.31 -9.63
CA ALA A 171 -3.75 1.34 -8.58
C ALA A 171 -5.24 1.29 -8.19
N VAL A 172 -5.87 2.45 -7.98
CA VAL A 172 -7.31 2.56 -7.66
C VAL A 172 -8.17 1.99 -8.78
N ALA A 173 -7.85 2.27 -10.04
CA ALA A 173 -8.59 1.72 -11.17
C ALA A 173 -8.52 0.18 -11.21
N VAL A 174 -7.36 -0.39 -10.89
CA VAL A 174 -7.18 -1.85 -10.80
C VAL A 174 -7.94 -2.44 -9.61
N VAL A 175 -7.94 -1.78 -8.44
CA VAL A 175 -8.74 -2.21 -7.27
C VAL A 175 -10.22 -2.28 -7.61
N ASN A 176 -10.73 -1.22 -8.26
CA ASN A 176 -12.14 -1.15 -8.69
C ASN A 176 -12.47 -2.26 -9.72
N SER A 177 -11.57 -2.53 -10.67
CA SER A 177 -11.74 -3.62 -11.63
C SER A 177 -11.72 -5.00 -10.98
N ALA A 178 -10.78 -5.24 -10.06
CA ALA A 178 -10.72 -6.48 -9.30
C ALA A 178 -12.00 -6.71 -8.49
N SER A 179 -12.55 -5.65 -7.88
CA SER A 179 -13.82 -5.71 -7.16
C SER A 179 -14.98 -6.13 -8.08
N ASP A 180 -15.09 -5.49 -9.26
CA ASP A 180 -16.12 -5.79 -10.25
C ASP A 180 -15.98 -7.24 -10.78
N ARG A 181 -14.75 -7.71 -11.03
CA ARG A 181 -14.45 -9.04 -11.57
C ARG A 181 -14.62 -10.17 -10.57
N LEU A 182 -14.33 -9.92 -9.30
CA LEU A 182 -14.45 -10.92 -8.24
C LEU A 182 -15.82 -10.89 -7.56
N GLY A 183 -16.73 -10.02 -8.01
CA GLY A 183 -18.05 -9.85 -7.40
C GLY A 183 -17.97 -9.39 -5.95
N CYS A 184 -16.93 -8.64 -5.59
CA CYS A 184 -16.70 -8.19 -4.22
C CYS A 184 -17.80 -7.21 -3.76
N GLY A 185 -18.24 -6.32 -4.66
CA GLY A 185 -19.20 -5.28 -4.34
C GLY A 185 -18.64 -4.18 -3.44
N ALA A 186 -17.32 -4.01 -3.40
CA ALA A 186 -16.69 -2.90 -2.68
C ALA A 186 -17.14 -1.56 -3.27
N GLU A 187 -17.27 -0.55 -2.41
CA GLU A 187 -17.46 0.83 -2.84
C GLU A 187 -16.30 1.28 -3.74
N LYS A 188 -16.62 2.00 -4.81
CA LYS A 188 -15.59 2.45 -5.76
C LYS A 188 -14.68 3.46 -5.10
N LEU A 189 -13.39 3.15 -5.07
CA LEU A 189 -12.37 4.05 -4.58
C LEU A 189 -12.12 5.16 -5.60
N THR A 190 -11.74 6.33 -5.11
CA THR A 190 -11.29 7.47 -5.90
C THR A 190 -9.81 7.68 -5.66
N ALA A 191 -9.07 8.02 -6.71
CA ALA A 191 -7.66 8.35 -6.57
C ALA A 191 -7.51 9.64 -5.73
N PRO A 192 -6.47 9.74 -4.90
CA PRO A 192 -6.25 10.89 -4.06
C PRO A 192 -5.78 12.10 -4.89
N GLU A 193 -6.21 13.30 -4.52
CA GLU A 193 -5.82 14.55 -5.17
C GLU A 193 -4.46 15.05 -4.64
N VAL A 194 -3.40 14.29 -4.94
CA VAL A 194 -2.03 14.58 -4.51
C VAL A 194 -1.14 14.98 -5.68
N ASP A 195 -0.20 15.89 -5.42
CA ASP A 195 0.74 16.38 -6.44
C ASP A 195 1.90 15.39 -6.72
N ALA A 196 2.11 14.41 -5.83
CA ALA A 196 3.20 13.45 -5.90
C ALA A 196 2.69 12.01 -5.78
N GLY A 197 3.45 11.08 -6.38
CA GLY A 197 3.20 9.65 -6.21
C GLY A 197 3.52 9.16 -4.78
N PRO A 198 3.37 7.85 -4.54
CA PRO A 198 3.82 7.22 -3.30
C PRO A 198 5.24 7.64 -2.93
N GLN A 199 5.51 7.70 -1.63
CA GLN A 199 6.87 7.83 -1.11
C GLN A 199 7.35 6.45 -0.69
N ALA A 200 8.64 6.19 -0.90
CA ALA A 200 9.25 4.97 -0.37
C ALA A 200 9.11 4.97 1.15
N PRO A 201 8.61 3.88 1.75
CA PRO A 201 8.72 3.71 3.19
C PRO A 201 10.20 3.78 3.56
N THR A 202 10.54 4.81 4.33
CA THR A 202 11.91 5.12 4.73
C THR A 202 12.04 4.98 6.24
N ASP A 203 13.26 4.70 6.71
CA ASP A 203 13.59 4.77 8.13
C ASP A 203 13.60 6.23 8.65
N ASP A 204 13.59 7.20 7.73
CA ASP A 204 13.63 8.64 8.01
C ASP A 204 12.35 9.38 7.58
N PRO A 205 11.19 9.08 8.20
CA PRO A 205 9.93 9.71 7.83
C PRO A 205 9.91 11.21 8.17
N GLU A 206 9.03 11.96 7.49
CA GLU A 206 8.75 13.33 7.89
C GLU A 206 8.17 13.35 9.31
N THR A 207 8.71 14.23 10.15
CA THR A 207 8.31 14.31 11.56
C THR A 207 7.83 15.69 11.94
N VAL A 208 6.90 15.75 12.87
CA VAL A 208 6.41 16.99 13.51
C VAL A 208 6.79 17.04 14.98
N PRO A 209 6.94 18.23 15.59
CA PRO A 209 7.05 18.35 17.04
C PRO A 209 5.79 17.78 17.72
N LEU A 210 5.92 17.23 18.94
CA LEU A 210 4.75 16.71 19.69
C LEU A 210 3.62 17.73 19.86
N THR A 211 3.94 19.02 19.96
CA THR A 211 2.93 20.10 20.05
C THR A 211 2.08 20.23 18.78
N GLY A 212 2.59 19.79 17.62
CA GLY A 212 1.88 19.76 16.35
C GLY A 212 1.11 18.47 16.09
N ALA A 213 1.21 17.47 16.97
CA ALA A 213 0.62 16.15 16.74
C ALA A 213 -0.92 16.10 16.93
N GLY A 214 -1.54 17.11 17.54
CA GLY A 214 -2.94 17.02 17.99
C GLY A 214 -3.96 16.70 16.90
N GLY A 215 -3.70 17.10 15.65
CA GLY A 215 -4.57 16.83 14.49
C GLY A 215 -4.23 15.55 13.74
N THR A 216 -3.20 14.81 14.15
CA THR A 216 -2.70 13.63 13.43
C THR A 216 -3.32 12.36 14.02
N GLY A 217 -3.20 11.24 13.29
CA GLY A 217 -3.63 9.94 13.76
C GLY A 217 -2.85 9.43 14.98
N CYS A 218 -1.66 9.99 15.19
CA CYS A 218 -0.80 9.76 16.36
C CYS A 218 -0.91 10.85 17.46
N GLY A 219 -1.95 11.69 17.44
CA GLY A 219 -2.11 12.81 18.37
C GLY A 219 -2.25 12.45 19.86
N TRP A 220 -2.44 11.17 20.20
CA TRP A 220 -2.36 10.67 21.57
C TRP A 220 -0.99 10.93 22.21
N ALA A 221 0.09 10.94 21.42
CA ALA A 221 1.46 11.11 21.90
C ALA A 221 1.67 12.44 22.63
N ALA A 222 0.96 13.50 22.19
CA ALA A 222 0.99 14.81 22.84
C ALA A 222 0.47 14.79 24.29
N ARG A 223 -0.36 13.79 24.63
CA ARG A 223 -0.97 13.62 25.96
C ARG A 223 -0.37 12.47 26.77
N ALA A 224 0.63 11.76 26.22
CA ALA A 224 1.18 10.55 26.81
C ALA A 224 2.14 10.81 27.99
N GLY A 225 2.46 12.08 28.29
CA GLY A 225 3.31 12.44 29.42
C GLY A 225 4.80 12.10 29.24
N LEU A 226 5.30 12.13 28.00
CA LEU A 226 6.71 11.87 27.68
C LEU A 226 7.66 12.81 28.44
N PRO A 227 8.79 12.29 28.96
CA PRO A 227 9.79 13.13 29.62
C PRO A 227 10.44 14.07 28.60
N ARG A 228 10.60 15.35 28.97
CA ARG A 228 11.18 16.40 28.10
C ARG A 228 10.49 16.44 26.72
N PRO A 229 9.17 16.68 26.64
CA PRO A 229 8.38 16.55 25.41
C PRO A 229 8.90 17.40 24.24
N GLN A 230 9.61 18.49 24.52
CA GLN A 230 10.27 19.34 23.52
C GLN A 230 11.42 18.66 22.75
N GLN A 231 11.92 17.51 23.23
CA GLN A 231 12.99 16.74 22.59
C GLN A 231 12.46 15.65 21.66
N TRP A 232 11.14 15.50 21.55
CA TRP A 232 10.50 14.42 20.82
C TRP A 232 9.88 14.93 19.53
N ARG A 233 10.10 14.16 18.46
CA ARG A 233 9.41 14.33 17.19
C ARG A 233 8.57 13.09 16.88
N LEU A 234 7.50 13.28 16.13
CA LEU A 234 6.52 12.26 15.80
C LEU A 234 6.39 12.12 14.29
N ALA A 235 6.50 10.89 13.78
CA ALA A 235 6.00 10.53 12.46
C ALA A 235 4.62 9.88 12.60
N ASP A 236 3.66 10.36 11.80
CA ASP A 236 2.33 9.77 11.70
C ASP A 236 2.25 8.89 10.45
N GLY A 237 2.21 7.59 10.66
CA GLY A 237 1.97 6.58 9.63
C GLY A 237 0.63 5.88 9.85
N THR A 238 -0.38 6.58 10.39
CA THR A 238 -1.71 6.02 10.61
C THR A 238 -2.74 6.55 9.62
N ASN A 239 -3.64 5.67 9.23
CA ASN A 239 -4.84 5.98 8.47
C ASN A 239 -5.93 5.06 9.04
N ASP A 240 -7.08 5.63 9.41
CA ASP A 240 -8.14 4.91 10.11
C ASP A 240 -8.80 3.81 9.24
N ALA A 241 -8.72 3.93 7.91
CA ALA A 241 -9.21 2.94 6.96
C ALA A 241 -8.18 1.84 6.62
N ALA A 242 -6.90 2.05 6.93
CA ALA A 242 -5.85 1.09 6.62
C ALA A 242 -5.93 -0.15 7.55
N PRO A 243 -5.49 -1.34 7.07
CA PRO A 243 -5.41 -2.55 7.88
C PRO A 243 -4.24 -2.52 8.88
N THR A 244 -3.40 -1.48 8.83
CA THR A 244 -2.31 -1.22 9.76
C THR A 244 -2.22 0.25 10.14
N GLY A 245 -1.45 0.55 11.18
CA GLY A 245 -1.07 1.91 11.52
C GLY A 245 0.23 1.95 12.30
N ARG A 246 1.01 3.01 12.12
CA ARG A 246 2.32 3.18 12.75
C ARG A 246 2.47 4.59 13.33
N CYS A 247 2.97 4.68 14.56
CA CYS A 247 3.40 5.94 15.17
C CYS A 247 4.85 5.80 15.60
N GLU A 248 5.71 6.72 15.19
CA GLU A 248 7.13 6.69 15.56
C GLU A 248 7.52 7.95 16.32
N LEU A 249 8.19 7.74 17.44
CA LEU A 249 8.70 8.78 18.31
C LEU A 249 10.24 8.77 18.28
N PHE A 250 10.84 9.91 17.97
CA PHE A 250 12.28 10.09 17.89
C PHE A 250 12.74 11.02 19.01
N SER A 251 13.75 10.60 19.79
CA SER A 251 14.31 11.36 20.92
C SER A 251 15.64 12.03 20.56
N GLN A 252 15.71 13.36 20.68
CA GLN A 252 16.85 14.23 20.34
C GLN A 252 17.40 14.06 18.92
N GLY A 253 17.21 15.08 18.08
CA GLY A 253 17.69 15.06 16.70
C GLY A 253 16.60 14.74 15.69
N SER A 254 16.77 15.16 14.44
CA SER A 254 15.95 14.67 13.33
C SER A 254 16.05 13.14 13.20
N ALA A 255 15.25 12.52 12.32
CA ALA A 255 15.46 11.11 11.98
C ALA A 255 16.90 10.83 11.49
N GLU A 256 17.64 11.88 11.10
CA GLU A 256 19.02 11.86 10.60
C GLU A 256 20.11 11.74 11.70
N ASP A 257 19.78 11.86 13.00
CA ASP A 257 20.76 11.69 14.07
C ASP A 257 20.93 10.20 14.41
N GLU A 258 22.08 9.61 14.03
CA GLU A 258 22.39 8.18 14.22
C GLU A 258 22.35 7.72 15.70
N ASP A 259 22.43 8.65 16.65
CA ASP A 259 22.34 8.42 18.10
C ASP A 259 20.91 8.64 18.67
N ALA A 260 19.93 8.98 17.83
CA ALA A 260 18.56 9.29 18.25
C ALA A 260 17.79 8.01 18.60
N GLY A 261 17.30 7.92 19.84
CA GLY A 261 16.48 6.79 20.26
C GLY A 261 15.10 6.79 19.58
N ARG A 262 14.68 5.67 18.98
CA ARG A 262 13.39 5.50 18.31
C ARG A 262 12.45 4.59 19.11
N VAL A 263 11.18 5.00 19.22
CA VAL A 263 10.07 4.15 19.66
C VAL A 263 9.09 4.01 18.51
N THR A 264 8.84 2.76 18.11
CA THR A 264 7.85 2.42 17.10
C THR A 264 6.65 1.74 17.75
N LEU A 265 5.47 2.33 17.56
CA LEU A 265 4.20 1.73 17.94
C LEU A 265 3.46 1.32 16.68
N ALA A 266 3.00 0.07 16.63
CA ALA A 266 2.33 -0.48 15.48
C ALA A 266 0.98 -1.10 15.87
N ALA A 267 0.00 -0.94 14.99
CA ALA A 267 -1.33 -1.51 15.06
C ALA A 267 -1.59 -2.35 13.81
N TRP A 268 -2.21 -3.52 13.98
CA TRP A 268 -2.58 -4.43 12.90
C TRP A 268 -4.00 -4.94 13.12
N TYR A 269 -4.83 -4.90 12.08
CA TYR A 269 -6.27 -5.17 12.16
C TYR A 269 -6.65 -6.38 11.29
N GLY A 270 -7.09 -7.45 11.94
CA GLY A 270 -7.46 -8.74 11.34
C GLY A 270 -6.75 -9.92 12.02
N ASP A 271 -7.32 -11.12 11.93
CA ASP A 271 -6.80 -12.30 12.65
C ASP A 271 -5.38 -12.73 12.23
N TRP A 272 -4.99 -12.40 10.99
CA TRP A 272 -3.63 -12.56 10.47
C TRP A 272 -2.58 -11.90 11.38
N SER A 273 -2.96 -10.86 12.13
CA SER A 273 -2.06 -10.12 13.01
C SER A 273 -1.74 -10.84 14.33
N ASN A 274 -2.47 -11.90 14.70
CA ASN A 274 -2.24 -12.60 15.98
C ASN A 274 -0.80 -13.11 16.13
N ARG A 275 -0.17 -13.49 15.01
CA ARG A 275 1.22 -13.94 14.98
C ARG A 275 2.22 -12.83 15.36
N LEU A 276 1.89 -11.56 15.11
CA LEU A 276 2.77 -10.41 15.36
C LEU A 276 2.89 -10.06 16.85
N THR A 277 2.16 -10.78 17.71
CA THR A 277 2.34 -10.72 19.16
C THR A 277 3.45 -11.65 19.68
N HIS A 278 4.11 -12.40 18.81
CA HIS A 278 5.20 -13.32 19.12
C HIS A 278 6.48 -12.89 18.40
N ASP A 279 7.63 -13.17 19.00
CA ASP A 279 8.95 -13.02 18.36
C ASP A 279 9.24 -14.17 17.38
N ASP A 280 10.36 -14.09 16.66
CA ASP A 280 10.78 -15.11 15.68
C ASP A 280 11.00 -16.51 16.31
N ASN A 281 11.16 -16.58 17.63
CA ASN A 281 11.28 -17.82 18.38
C ASN A 281 9.91 -18.34 18.90
N GLY A 282 8.81 -17.70 18.50
CA GLY A 282 7.45 -18.03 18.95
C GLY A 282 7.18 -17.65 20.40
N ARG A 283 8.02 -16.82 21.03
CA ARG A 283 7.79 -16.34 22.40
C ARG A 283 6.92 -15.11 22.37
N LYS A 284 5.95 -15.06 23.29
CA LYS A 284 5.08 -13.90 23.42
C LYS A 284 5.87 -12.64 23.77
N ARG A 285 5.63 -11.58 23.01
CA ARG A 285 6.27 -10.27 23.20
C ARG A 285 5.73 -9.59 24.44
N SER A 286 6.63 -8.86 25.10
CA SER A 286 6.36 -8.32 26.44
C SER A 286 5.73 -6.93 26.47
N LEU A 287 5.59 -6.29 25.31
CA LEU A 287 4.96 -4.99 25.15
C LEU A 287 3.95 -5.09 24.01
N THR A 288 2.85 -5.78 24.30
CA THR A 288 1.73 -5.97 23.36
C THR A 288 0.40 -5.60 24.00
N ALA A 289 -0.58 -5.29 23.17
CA ALA A 289 -1.97 -5.22 23.57
C ALA A 289 -2.85 -5.86 22.48
N THR A 290 -4.02 -6.32 22.88
CA THR A 290 -4.98 -6.99 21.98
C THR A 290 -6.36 -6.38 22.18
N ALA A 291 -7.14 -6.28 21.12
CA ALA A 291 -8.53 -5.84 21.12
C ALA A 291 -9.32 -6.60 20.04
N LYS A 292 -10.61 -6.29 19.91
CA LYS A 292 -11.46 -6.77 18.82
C LYS A 292 -12.04 -5.62 18.03
N CYS A 293 -11.78 -5.55 16.73
CA CYS A 293 -12.33 -4.54 15.83
C CYS A 293 -13.20 -5.24 14.78
N ALA A 294 -14.45 -4.83 14.61
CA ALA A 294 -15.39 -5.48 13.70
C ALA A 294 -15.48 -7.02 13.84
N GLY A 295 -15.33 -7.52 15.07
CA GLY A 295 -15.37 -8.96 15.38
C GLY A 295 -14.04 -9.71 15.21
N GLU A 296 -12.99 -9.06 14.68
CA GLU A 296 -11.69 -9.67 14.41
C GLU A 296 -10.61 -9.19 15.38
N ALA A 297 -9.51 -9.94 15.47
CA ALA A 297 -8.38 -9.54 16.30
C ALA A 297 -7.78 -8.21 15.82
N ALA A 298 -7.45 -7.35 16.78
CA ALA A 298 -6.56 -6.22 16.57
C ALA A 298 -5.40 -6.34 17.56
N ASN A 299 -4.19 -6.23 17.05
CA ASN A 299 -2.98 -6.39 17.83
C ASN A 299 -2.16 -5.11 17.77
N PHE A 300 -1.60 -4.73 18.91
CA PHE A 300 -0.78 -3.55 19.08
C PHE A 300 0.54 -3.96 19.71
N ALA A 301 1.64 -3.36 19.27
CA ALA A 301 2.92 -3.59 19.89
C ALA A 301 3.81 -2.35 19.88
N LEU A 302 4.79 -2.37 20.78
CA LEU A 302 5.83 -1.36 20.86
C LEU A 302 7.19 -2.04 20.65
N GLY A 303 7.95 -1.53 19.68
CA GLY A 303 9.39 -1.75 19.53
C GLY A 303 10.12 -0.47 19.93
N ALA A 304 11.25 -0.59 20.62
CA ALA A 304 12.05 0.57 20.99
C ALA A 304 13.53 0.20 21.04
N ASP A 305 14.37 1.15 20.65
CA ASP A 305 15.80 1.11 20.93
C ASP A 305 16.05 1.43 22.41
N GLU A 306 17.30 1.32 22.88
CA GLU A 306 17.64 1.74 24.24
C GLU A 306 17.61 3.28 24.33
N ILE A 307 16.59 3.83 24.99
CA ILE A 307 16.40 5.27 25.11
C ILE A 307 16.69 5.75 26.54
N PRO A 308 17.65 6.67 26.75
CA PRO A 308 17.94 7.22 28.07
C PRO A 308 16.72 7.86 28.74
N GLY A 309 16.28 7.28 29.85
CA GLY A 309 15.15 7.77 30.65
C GLY A 309 13.77 7.31 30.20
N VAL A 310 13.66 6.43 29.18
CA VAL A 310 12.43 5.74 28.83
C VAL A 310 12.59 4.26 29.14
N GLY A 311 12.25 3.91 30.38
CA GLY A 311 12.29 2.53 30.84
C GLY A 311 11.06 1.75 30.40
N ARG A 312 10.99 0.49 30.84
CA ARG A 312 9.90 -0.43 30.51
C ARG A 312 8.53 0.05 31.01
N ALA A 313 8.49 0.78 32.12
CA ALA A 313 7.25 1.32 32.68
C ALA A 313 6.68 2.43 31.77
N GLU A 314 7.55 3.32 31.30
CA GLU A 314 7.23 4.39 30.35
C GLU A 314 6.79 3.81 29.00
N GLN A 315 7.50 2.80 28.48
CA GLN A 315 7.10 2.09 27.25
C GLN A 315 5.71 1.45 27.39
N ARG A 316 5.41 0.81 28.53
CA ARG A 316 4.08 0.25 28.77
C ARG A 316 2.99 1.32 28.83
N ALA A 317 3.28 2.49 29.41
CA ALA A 317 2.37 3.61 29.42
C ALA A 317 2.11 4.18 28.01
N LEU A 318 3.16 4.27 27.17
CA LEU A 318 3.04 4.69 25.77
C LEU A 318 2.19 3.72 24.96
N LEU A 319 2.47 2.41 25.06
CA LEU A 319 1.69 1.39 24.38
C LEU A 319 0.21 1.43 24.79
N LYS A 320 -0.06 1.63 26.08
CA LYS A 320 -1.44 1.75 26.58
C LYS A 320 -2.14 2.97 25.96
N ALA A 321 -1.49 4.13 25.97
CA ALA A 321 -2.07 5.36 25.42
C ALA A 321 -2.35 5.25 23.91
N PHE A 322 -1.43 4.61 23.18
CA PHE A 322 -1.61 4.30 21.76
C PHE A 322 -2.78 3.34 21.52
N ALA A 323 -2.80 2.20 22.21
CA ALA A 323 -3.84 1.19 22.02
C ALA A 323 -5.23 1.73 22.38
N GLU A 324 -5.35 2.52 23.46
CA GLU A 324 -6.62 3.17 23.83
C GLU A 324 -7.11 4.17 22.77
N ASP A 325 -6.19 4.93 22.14
CA ASP A 325 -6.54 5.85 21.07
C ASP A 325 -7.00 5.11 19.80
N GLN A 326 -6.25 4.10 19.38
CA GLN A 326 -6.57 3.29 18.20
C GLN A 326 -7.88 2.52 18.36
N VAL A 327 -8.13 1.94 19.54
CA VAL A 327 -9.39 1.27 19.88
C VAL A 327 -10.57 2.23 19.79
N ARG A 328 -10.42 3.46 20.30
CA ARG A 328 -11.49 4.48 20.22
C ARG A 328 -11.76 4.93 18.79
N ARG A 329 -10.72 5.14 17.97
CA ARG A 329 -10.84 5.58 16.58
C ARG A 329 -11.62 4.61 15.70
N ARG A 330 -11.42 3.30 15.95
CA ARG A 330 -11.99 2.22 15.15
C ARG A 330 -13.16 1.48 15.83
N ASP A 331 -13.71 2.04 16.89
CA ASP A 331 -14.82 1.47 17.68
C ASP A 331 -14.59 0.00 18.06
N CYS A 332 -13.38 -0.29 18.54
CA CYS A 332 -12.99 -1.63 18.95
C CYS A 332 -13.39 -1.92 20.41
N SER A 333 -13.45 -3.20 20.77
CA SER A 333 -13.79 -3.68 22.11
C SER A 333 -12.69 -4.54 22.73
N ASP A 334 -12.87 -4.91 24.00
CA ASP A 334 -12.05 -5.92 24.70
C ASP A 334 -10.54 -5.62 24.76
N LEU A 335 -10.14 -4.35 24.87
CA LEU A 335 -8.72 -3.98 25.00
C LEU A 335 -8.10 -4.64 26.24
N ARG A 336 -7.04 -5.43 26.00
CA ARG A 336 -6.25 -6.13 27.02
C ARG A 336 -4.77 -5.88 26.78
N MET A 337 -4.09 -5.40 27.82
CA MET A 337 -2.65 -5.28 27.82
C MET A 337 -2.02 -6.66 28.08
N THR A 338 -0.96 -7.00 27.36
CA THR A 338 -0.22 -8.24 27.54
C THR A 338 1.27 -7.97 27.73
N GLY A 339 1.77 -8.47 28.86
CA GLY A 339 3.15 -8.28 29.31
C GLY A 339 3.24 -7.14 30.29
#